data_AF-A0A5D2PRX9-F1
#
_entry.id   AF-A0A5D2PRX9-F1
#
_cell.length_a   1.000
_cell.length_b   1.000
_cell.length_c   1.000
_cell.angle_alpha   90.00
_cell.angle_beta   90.00
_cell.angle_gamma   90.00
#
_symmetry.space_group_name_H-M   'P 1'
#
loop_
_entity.id
_entity.type
_entity.pdbx_description
1 polymer ?
#
loop_
_entity_poly.entity_id
_entity_poly.type
_entity_poly.pdbx_seq_one_letter_code
_entity_poly.pdbx_strand_id
1 'polypeptide(L)'
;MRRSNASDYFEFDTEGANAVSFYRPSNAEVVLQDEEDLMWEAISRLPSMKQGRFAILKRISSEIEHDTEGGERESGTAETIDVTRLDRSRRELVVKKALATDDQDNYKLLSAIKDRLDR
;
A
#
# COMPACT_ATOMS: atom_id res chain seq x y z
N MET A 1 14.85 -50.55 39.54
CA MET A 1 14.82 -51.48 38.38
C MET A 1 14.78 -50.66 37.10
N ARG A 2 15.68 -50.99 36.17
CA ARG A 2 16.11 -50.21 35.00
C ARG A 2 15.04 -50.27 33.90
N ARG A 3 14.55 -49.13 33.41
CA ARG A 3 13.81 -49.06 32.14
C ARG A 3 14.85 -49.08 31.03
N SER A 4 14.86 -50.15 30.26
CA SER A 4 15.69 -50.33 29.07
C SER A 4 15.27 -49.28 28.02
N ASN A 5 16.17 -48.34 27.72
CA ASN A 5 16.06 -47.50 26.53
C ASN A 5 16.34 -48.39 25.31
N ALA A 6 15.30 -48.98 24.73
CA ALA A 6 15.38 -49.51 23.38
C ALA A 6 15.39 -48.30 22.44
N SER A 7 16.57 -47.96 21.91
CA SER A 7 16.67 -47.09 20.75
C SER A 7 16.37 -47.96 19.53
N ASP A 8 15.22 -47.75 18.90
CA ASP A 8 14.93 -48.31 17.59
C ASP A 8 15.90 -47.65 16.58
N TYR A 9 17.01 -48.34 16.30
CA TYR A 9 17.88 -48.00 15.19
C TYR A 9 17.24 -48.53 13.92
N PHE A 10 16.88 -47.63 13.01
CA PHE A 10 16.62 -48.01 11.62
C PHE A 10 17.97 -48.21 10.94
N GLU A 11 18.32 -49.48 10.71
CA GLU A 11 19.42 -49.86 9.84
C GLU A 11 18.99 -49.62 8.39
N PHE A 12 19.59 -48.62 7.75
CA PHE A 12 19.42 -48.39 6.31
C PHE A 12 20.46 -49.25 5.60
N ASP A 13 20.02 -50.35 4.99
CA ASP A 13 20.85 -51.12 4.06
C ASP A 13 21.26 -50.19 2.91
N THR A 14 22.52 -49.77 2.93
CA THR A 14 23.17 -49.10 1.80
C THR A 14 23.88 -50.14 0.91
N GLU A 15 23.33 -51.35 0.82
CA GLU A 15 23.74 -52.35 -0.18
C GLU A 15 23.10 -52.01 -1.53
N GLY A 16 23.60 -50.95 -2.13
CA GLY A 16 23.08 -50.41 -3.37
C GLY A 16 23.80 -49.16 -3.81
N ALA A 17 25.12 -49.07 -3.58
CA ALA A 17 25.98 -48.03 -4.14
C ALA A 17 26.18 -48.19 -5.67
N ASN A 18 25.10 -48.53 -6.39
CA ASN A 18 25.02 -48.27 -7.81
C ASN A 18 24.53 -46.82 -7.92
N ALA A 19 25.44 -45.92 -8.29
CA ALA A 19 25.24 -44.48 -8.33
C ALA A 19 24.12 -44.08 -9.30
N VAL A 20 22.87 -44.25 -8.90
CA VAL A 20 21.76 -43.48 -9.46
C VAL A 20 21.89 -42.12 -8.79
N SER A 21 22.55 -41.19 -9.50
CA SER A 21 22.53 -39.77 -9.15
C SER A 21 21.09 -39.40 -8.81
N PHE A 22 20.80 -39.20 -7.52
CA PHE A 22 19.50 -38.76 -7.08
C PHE A 22 19.35 -37.32 -7.55
N TYR A 23 18.91 -37.15 -8.80
CA TYR A 23 18.45 -35.88 -9.33
C TYR A 23 17.20 -35.50 -8.54
N ARG A 24 17.40 -34.86 -7.40
CA ARG A 24 16.34 -34.13 -6.70
C ARG A 24 16.17 -32.82 -7.46
N PRO A 25 15.02 -32.57 -8.11
CA PRO A 25 14.76 -31.29 -8.75
C PRO A 25 14.89 -30.18 -7.71
N SER A 26 15.49 -29.05 -8.10
CA SER A 26 15.56 -27.88 -7.23
C SER A 26 14.15 -27.37 -6.95
N ASN A 27 13.80 -27.19 -5.68
CA ASN A 27 12.56 -26.54 -5.26
C ASN A 27 12.72 -25.01 -5.12
N ALA A 28 13.79 -24.43 -5.66
CA ALA A 28 14.11 -23.01 -5.49
C ALA A 28 12.97 -22.07 -5.93
N GLU A 29 12.27 -22.38 -7.01
CA GLU A 29 11.14 -21.58 -7.49
C GLU A 29 9.94 -21.64 -6.53
N VAL A 30 9.63 -22.82 -6.01
CA VAL A 30 8.54 -23.02 -5.04
C VAL A 30 8.86 -22.31 -3.72
N VAL A 31 10.11 -22.35 -3.26
CA VAL A 31 10.53 -21.66 -2.04
C VAL A 31 10.42 -20.14 -2.19
N LEU A 32 10.82 -19.59 -3.34
CA LEU A 32 10.70 -18.15 -3.60
C LEU A 32 9.24 -17.70 -3.61
N GLN A 33 8.35 -18.50 -4.19
CA GLN A 33 6.92 -18.21 -4.21
C GLN A 33 6.31 -18.27 -2.80
N ASP A 34 6.64 -19.31 -2.03
CA ASP A 34 6.20 -19.44 -0.63
C ASP A 34 6.70 -18.25 0.23
N GLU A 35 7.93 -17.77 0.01
CA GLU A 35 8.47 -16.59 0.68
C GLU A 35 7.72 -15.30 0.31
N GLU A 36 7.38 -15.12 -0.96
CA GLU A 36 6.59 -13.98 -1.43
C GLU A 36 5.18 -13.99 -0.83
N ASP A 37 4.52 -15.15 -0.82
CA ASP A 37 3.19 -15.32 -0.23
C ASP A 37 3.22 -15.03 1.29
N LEU A 38 4.24 -15.50 2.00
CA LEU A 38 4.44 -15.20 3.42
C LEU A 38 4.65 -13.71 3.69
N MET A 39 5.36 -12.99 2.81
CA MET A 39 5.53 -11.54 2.92
C MET A 39 4.20 -10.79 2.71
N TRP A 40 3.40 -11.19 1.71
CA TRP A 40 2.10 -10.56 1.46
C TRP A 40 1.10 -10.81 2.59
N GLU A 41 1.09 -12.00 3.17
CA GLU A 41 0.30 -12.31 4.37
C GLU A 41 0.76 -11.50 5.59
N ALA A 42 2.07 -11.27 5.74
CA ALA A 42 2.57 -10.39 6.80
C ALA A 42 2.11 -8.94 6.60
N ILE A 43 2.15 -8.43 5.37
CA ILE A 43 1.67 -7.08 5.02
C ILE A 43 0.17 -6.95 5.25
N SER A 44 -0.63 -7.95 4.89
CA SER A 44 -2.09 -7.94 5.08
C SER A 44 -2.48 -7.98 6.57
N ARG A 45 -1.68 -8.68 7.39
CA ARG A 45 -1.88 -8.80 8.83
C ARG A 45 -1.42 -7.59 9.64
N LEU A 46 -0.57 -6.73 9.09
CA LEU A 46 -0.22 -5.48 9.76
C LEU A 46 -1.50 -4.71 10.08
N PRO A 47 -1.60 -4.08 11.26
CA PRO A 47 -2.71 -3.20 11.56
C PRO A 47 -2.67 -2.06 10.56
N SER A 48 -3.45 -2.19 9.49
CA SER A 48 -3.70 -1.12 8.53
C SER A 48 -4.28 0.03 9.35
N MET A 49 -3.44 1.02 9.65
CA MET A 49 -3.91 2.25 10.27
C MET A 49 -5.08 2.72 9.43
N LYS A 50 -6.26 2.89 10.05
CA LYS A 50 -7.48 3.29 9.35
C LYS A 50 -7.14 4.46 8.44
N GLN A 51 -7.18 4.23 7.13
CA GLN A 51 -6.87 5.27 6.16
C GLN A 51 -7.88 6.40 6.36
N GLY A 52 -7.40 7.55 6.83
CA GLY A 52 -8.22 8.72 7.01
C GLY A 52 -8.75 9.17 5.66
N ARG A 53 -10.07 9.11 5.46
CA ARG A 53 -10.72 9.54 4.23
C ARG A 53 -10.94 11.06 4.28
N PHE A 54 -9.86 11.82 4.06
CA PHE A 54 -9.87 13.28 4.09
C PHE A 54 -9.43 13.86 2.74
N ALA A 55 -9.99 15.00 2.37
CA ALA A 55 -9.58 15.80 1.22
C ALA A 55 -9.13 17.18 1.69
N ILE A 56 -8.06 17.71 1.11
CA ILE A 56 -7.57 19.07 1.38
C ILE A 56 -8.08 19.96 0.25
N LEU A 57 -9.03 20.85 0.53
CA LEU A 57 -9.56 21.80 -0.43
C LEU A 57 -8.97 23.19 -0.20
N LYS A 58 -8.36 23.75 -1.24
CA LYS A 58 -7.97 25.17 -1.23
C LYS A 58 -9.16 26.02 -1.67
N ARG A 59 -9.78 26.76 -0.74
CA ARG A 59 -10.84 27.71 -1.08
C ARG A 59 -10.25 28.95 -1.73
N ILE A 60 -10.82 29.35 -2.86
CA ILE A 60 -10.50 30.60 -3.53
C ILE A 60 -11.46 31.66 -2.99
N SER A 61 -10.98 32.89 -2.80
CA SER A 61 -11.66 33.98 -2.09
C SER A 61 -13.12 34.22 -2.48
N SER A 62 -13.50 33.92 -3.73
CA SER A 62 -14.86 34.06 -4.27
C SER A 62 -15.87 33.00 -3.79
N GLU A 63 -15.42 31.84 -3.31
CA GLU A 63 -16.27 30.78 -2.77
C GLU A 63 -16.50 30.92 -1.26
N ILE A 64 -15.76 31.82 -0.59
CA ILE A 64 -15.79 32.02 0.87
C ILE A 64 -17.00 32.88 1.30
N GLU A 65 -17.57 33.67 0.40
CA GLU A 65 -18.62 34.64 0.72
C GLU A 65 -19.96 34.01 1.12
N HIS A 66 -20.19 32.74 0.80
CA HIS A 66 -21.51 32.13 0.96
C HIS A 66 -21.71 31.33 2.27
N ASP A 67 -20.63 31.08 3.04
CA ASP A 67 -20.64 30.08 4.13
C ASP A 67 -20.17 30.59 5.51
N THR A 68 -19.82 31.87 5.69
CA THR A 68 -19.24 32.33 6.97
C THR A 68 -19.86 33.61 7.54
N GLU A 69 -20.93 33.46 8.33
CA GLU A 69 -21.20 34.34 9.48
C GLU A 69 -20.22 33.96 10.60
N GLY A 70 -19.16 34.75 10.78
CA GLY A 70 -18.32 34.71 11.98
C GLY A 70 -17.12 33.76 11.93
N GLY A 71 -15.97 34.29 11.50
CA GLY A 71 -14.67 33.61 11.65
C GLY A 71 -13.62 34.24 10.74
N GLU A 72 -12.47 34.60 11.32
CA GLU A 72 -11.42 35.42 10.71
C GLU A 72 -11.02 35.01 9.28
N ARG A 73 -10.99 36.02 8.40
CA ARG A 73 -10.64 35.91 6.99
C ARG A 73 -9.14 35.75 6.83
N GLU A 74 -8.66 34.51 6.84
CA GLU A 74 -7.30 34.23 6.40
C GLU A 74 -7.32 33.77 4.93
N SER A 75 -6.80 34.65 4.07
CA SER A 75 -6.72 34.48 2.62
C SER A 75 -5.98 33.19 2.26
N GLY A 76 -6.68 32.23 1.66
CA GLY A 76 -6.08 31.05 1.03
C GLY A 76 -5.81 29.85 1.94
N THR A 77 -6.50 29.73 3.08
CA THR A 77 -6.38 28.56 3.96
C THR A 77 -6.91 27.30 3.28
N ALA A 78 -6.08 26.26 3.26
CA ALA A 78 -6.47 24.94 2.80
C ALA A 78 -7.31 24.26 3.89
N GLU A 79 -8.55 23.91 3.57
CA GLU A 79 -9.47 23.25 4.49
C GLU A 79 -9.35 21.73 4.36
N THR A 80 -9.21 21.04 5.49
CA THR A 80 -9.26 19.57 5.51
C THR A 80 -10.69 19.12 5.77
N ILE A 81 -11.26 18.36 4.84
CA ILE A 81 -12.66 17.92 4.88
C ILE A 81 -12.71 16.38 4.94
N ASP A 82 -13.49 15.84 5.86
CA ASP A 82 -13.82 14.41 5.90
C ASP A 82 -14.76 14.05 4.74
N VAL A 83 -14.30 13.22 3.80
CA VAL A 83 -15.08 12.88 2.61
C VAL A 83 -16.20 11.88 2.89
N THR A 84 -16.23 11.27 4.08
CA THR A 84 -17.31 10.35 4.47
C THR A 84 -18.55 11.10 4.96
N ARG A 85 -18.40 12.37 5.37
CA ARG A 85 -19.46 13.20 5.94
C ARG A 85 -19.61 14.51 5.17
N LEU A 86 -19.98 14.40 3.89
CA LEU A 86 -20.17 15.55 2.99
C LEU A 86 -21.64 15.82 2.69
N ASP A 87 -22.03 17.08 2.87
CA ASP A 87 -23.25 17.65 2.32
C ASP A 87 -23.21 17.66 0.78
N ARG A 88 -24.39 17.76 0.15
CA ARG A 88 -24.52 17.70 -1.32
C ARG A 88 -23.65 18.74 -2.03
N SER A 89 -23.62 19.97 -1.53
CA SER A 89 -22.82 21.08 -2.07
C SER A 89 -21.31 20.82 -1.95
N ARG A 90 -20.86 20.36 -0.77
CA ARG A 90 -19.44 20.04 -0.52
C ARG A 90 -18.97 18.88 -1.38
N ARG A 91 -19.82 17.86 -1.59
CA ARG A 91 -19.50 16.74 -2.49
C ARG A 91 -19.31 17.21 -3.92
N GLU A 92 -20.20 18.05 -4.43
CA GLU A 92 -20.08 18.63 -5.77
C GLU A 92 -18.79 19.44 -5.90
N LEU A 93 -18.42 20.23 -4.89
CA LEU A 93 -17.18 20.99 -4.88
C LEU A 93 -15.94 20.08 -4.90
N VAL A 94 -15.89 19.04 -4.05
CA VAL A 94 -14.79 18.06 -4.03
C VAL A 94 -14.65 17.41 -5.41
N VAL A 95 -15.76 16.98 -6.02
CA VAL A 95 -15.76 16.35 -7.34
C VAL A 95 -15.29 17.31 -8.42
N LYS A 96 -15.78 18.56 -8.42
CA LYS A 96 -15.34 19.58 -9.39
C LYS A 96 -13.85 19.86 -9.28
N LYS A 97 -13.31 19.98 -8.07
CA LYS A 97 -11.87 20.19 -7.86
C LYS A 97 -11.07 18.96 -8.30
N ALA A 98 -11.50 17.75 -7.95
CA ALA A 98 -10.85 16.51 -8.37
C ALA A 98 -10.80 16.39 -9.90
N LEU A 99 -11.89 16.72 -10.60
CA LEU A 99 -11.94 16.70 -12.06
C LEU A 99 -11.13 17.83 -12.70
N ALA A 100 -11.00 18.98 -12.06
CA ALA A 100 -10.21 20.11 -12.56
C ALA A 100 -8.70 19.89 -12.45
N THR A 101 -8.24 19.06 -11.52
CA THR A 101 -6.81 18.83 -11.23
C THR A 101 -6.14 17.91 -12.26
N ASP A 102 -6.88 17.04 -12.94
CA ASP A 102 -6.27 15.91 -13.66
C ASP A 102 -5.37 16.34 -14.83
N ASP A 103 -5.87 17.16 -15.76
CA ASP A 103 -5.09 17.44 -16.99
C ASP A 103 -3.97 18.47 -16.78
N GLN A 104 -4.24 19.53 -16.01
CA GLN A 104 -3.32 20.65 -15.85
C GLN A 104 -2.17 20.32 -14.89
N ASP A 105 -2.44 19.58 -13.81
CA ASP A 105 -1.42 19.30 -12.81
C ASP A 105 -0.59 18.07 -13.16
N ASN A 106 -1.16 17.07 -13.85
CA ASN A 106 -0.38 15.98 -14.44
C ASN A 106 0.62 16.51 -15.48
N TYR A 107 0.18 17.42 -16.35
CA TYR A 107 1.07 18.06 -17.32
C TYR A 107 2.21 18.80 -16.62
N LYS A 108 1.92 19.62 -15.59
CA LYS A 108 2.95 20.36 -14.83
C LYS A 108 3.91 19.43 -14.09
N LEU A 109 3.41 18.32 -13.52
CA LEU A 109 4.25 17.33 -12.85
C LEU A 109 5.19 16.66 -13.84
N LEU A 110 4.65 16.16 -14.96
CA LEU A 110 5.43 15.48 -16.00
C LEU A 110 6.43 16.43 -16.66
N SER A 111 6.05 17.68 -16.92
CA SER A 111 6.96 18.68 -17.46
C SER A 111 8.09 19.01 -16.49
N ALA A 112 7.79 19.18 -15.19
CA ALA A 112 8.81 19.44 -14.18
C ALA A 112 9.76 18.24 -13.97
N ILE A 113 9.26 17.00 -14.06
CA ILE A 113 10.10 15.80 -14.03
C ILE A 113 11.00 15.74 -15.25
N LYS A 114 10.45 16.00 -16.45
CA LYS A 114 11.21 16.05 -17.69
C LYS A 114 12.33 17.09 -17.63
N ASP A 115 12.02 18.33 -17.23
CA ASP A 115 13.00 19.42 -17.11
C ASP A 115 14.15 19.10 -16.14
N ARG A 116 13.90 18.24 -15.14
CA ARG A 116 14.94 17.77 -14.20
C ARG A 116 15.78 16.63 -14.76
N LEU A 117 15.23 15.81 -15.64
CA LEU A 117 15.93 14.69 -16.29
C LEU A 117 16.77 15.15 -17.49
N ASP A 118 16.31 16.18 -18.20
CA ASP A 118 17.03 16.80 -19.32
C ASP A 118 18.22 17.69 -18.86
N ARG A 119 18.35 17.94 -17.54
CA ARG A 119 19.52 18.61 -16.92
C ARG A 119 20.59 17.60 -16.52
#